data_AF-F2PPJ6-F1
#
_entry.id   AF-F2PPJ6-F1
#
_cell.length_a   1.000
_cell.length_b   1.000
_cell.length_c   1.000
_cell.angle_alpha   90.00
_cell.angle_beta   90.00
_cell.angle_gamma   90.00
#
_symmetry.space_group_name_H-M   'P 1'
#
loop_
_entity.id
_entity.type
_entity.pdbx_description
1 polymer ?
#
loop_
_entity_poly.entity_id
_entity_poly.type
_entity_poly.pdbx_seq_one_letter_code
_entity_poly.pdbx_strand_id
1 'polypeptide(L)'
;MLSRPPLSTHHRLASVASAASSSAAAAAARTRTLTSRSAAPLASLPLRSKPSMIGPSLYCPQYNAMHSSSPAQSPAGSTGSPVDGYFDTANPGYIRKYLRTYGLTPPRAESYEVQKTRCLAQLALKSTPIEKFLYLSTIRKNSVHLFYRLVMDHLQELTPLIYTPVVGEACQKWSEIYQQPEGMYLSYEDRGNIAAVIQNWPQPNVDITVITDGSRILGLGDLGINGMGIPIGKLALYTACAGIRPEATLPLTLDLGTSNKALREDPLYMGSRRGKVTQEQELEFMDELMAALTERWPGIVIQFEDFKNPFPALEKYRHNYTCFNDDIQGTGAVILGGVINAVKRSGVPPKDHRAVFLGAGSAGVGVAKQIVDFFVKEGMTEDEAKACFYLVDTKGLVTADRGDRLAAHKVYFARHDNNGQQFKTLEE
;
A
#
# COMPACT_ATOMS: atom_id res chain seq x y z
N MET A 1 -10.85 2.64 -71.68
CA MET A 1 -10.89 1.65 -70.59
C MET A 1 -9.76 1.97 -69.63
N LEU A 2 -10.09 2.59 -68.50
CA LEU A 2 -9.16 3.03 -67.46
C LEU A 2 -8.87 1.85 -66.52
N SER A 3 -7.62 1.40 -66.45
CA SER A 3 -7.15 0.41 -65.49
C SER A 3 -6.42 1.09 -64.33
N ARG A 4 -6.96 0.85 -63.13
CA ARG A 4 -6.60 1.38 -61.81
C ARG A 4 -5.17 0.99 -61.35
N PRO A 5 -4.55 1.77 -60.43
CA PRO A 5 -3.41 1.32 -59.63
C PRO A 5 -3.87 0.68 -58.29
N PRO A 6 -3.02 -0.11 -57.61
CA PRO A 6 -3.22 -0.44 -56.20
C PRO A 6 -2.45 0.52 -55.27
N LEU A 7 -3.04 0.73 -54.10
CA LEU A 7 -2.62 1.59 -53.00
C LEU A 7 -1.35 1.07 -52.30
N SER A 8 -0.42 1.96 -51.95
CA SER A 8 0.56 1.75 -50.87
C SER A 8 0.26 2.72 -49.72
N THR A 9 -0.06 2.15 -48.56
CA THR A 9 -0.25 2.87 -47.29
C THR A 9 1.04 2.79 -46.49
N HIS A 10 1.69 3.93 -46.25
CA HIS A 10 2.72 4.06 -45.23
C HIS A 10 2.06 4.19 -43.85
N HIS A 11 2.11 3.13 -43.04
CA HIS A 11 1.86 3.22 -41.60
C HIS A 11 3.16 3.54 -40.86
N ARG A 12 3.16 4.67 -40.14
CA ARG A 12 4.15 5.03 -39.12
C ARG A 12 4.09 4.01 -37.98
N LEU A 13 5.19 3.34 -37.72
CA LEU A 13 5.43 2.59 -36.48
C LEU A 13 5.67 3.61 -35.35
N ALA A 14 4.72 3.73 -34.43
CA ALA A 14 4.93 4.38 -33.15
C ALA A 14 5.67 3.42 -32.21
N SER A 15 6.84 3.84 -31.74
CA SER A 15 7.65 3.12 -30.77
C SER A 15 6.98 3.12 -29.40
N VAL A 16 6.55 1.95 -28.93
CA VAL A 16 6.19 1.72 -27.53
C VAL A 16 7.47 1.43 -26.77
N ALA A 17 7.96 2.41 -26.00
CA ALA A 17 9.14 2.27 -25.15
C ALA A 17 8.77 2.49 -23.68
N SER A 18 9.21 1.53 -22.86
CA SER A 18 9.37 1.55 -21.40
C SER A 18 8.11 1.49 -20.50
N ALA A 19 7.66 0.27 -20.23
CA ALA A 19 7.02 -0.09 -18.97
C ALA A 19 7.64 -1.42 -18.49
N ALA A 20 8.86 -1.37 -17.96
CA ALA A 20 9.53 -2.52 -17.35
C ALA A 20 10.68 -2.07 -16.45
N SER A 21 10.38 -1.74 -15.20
CA SER A 21 11.37 -1.72 -14.12
C SER A 21 10.70 -2.09 -12.79
N SER A 22 10.25 -3.35 -12.72
CA SER A 22 9.96 -4.04 -11.46
C SER A 22 10.28 -5.52 -11.63
N SER A 23 11.57 -5.85 -11.74
CA SER A 23 12.04 -7.24 -11.73
C SER A 23 12.33 -7.69 -10.30
N ALA A 24 11.33 -8.29 -9.65
CA ALA A 24 11.58 -9.23 -8.56
C ALA A 24 12.10 -10.55 -9.16
N ALA A 25 13.16 -11.08 -8.56
CA ALA A 25 14.00 -12.14 -9.08
C ALA A 25 13.26 -13.47 -9.36
N ALA A 26 13.42 -13.98 -10.58
CA ALA A 26 13.14 -15.37 -10.92
C ALA A 26 14.36 -16.24 -10.55
N ALA A 27 14.26 -17.03 -9.48
CA ALA A 27 15.24 -18.06 -9.15
C ALA A 27 14.77 -19.41 -9.71
N ALA A 28 15.49 -19.90 -10.74
CA ALA A 28 15.29 -21.21 -11.32
C ALA A 28 15.67 -22.32 -10.34
N ALA A 29 14.76 -23.27 -10.15
CA ALA A 29 14.98 -24.49 -9.39
C ALA A 29 16.02 -25.37 -10.11
N ARG A 30 17.11 -25.70 -9.41
CA ARG A 30 17.96 -26.86 -9.73
C ARG A 30 17.97 -27.80 -8.54
N THR A 31 17.40 -28.96 -8.77
CA THR A 31 17.35 -30.12 -7.89
C THR A 31 18.77 -30.60 -7.57
N ARG A 32 19.16 -30.59 -6.30
CA ARG A 32 20.27 -31.40 -5.79
C ARG A 32 19.83 -32.10 -4.52
N THR A 33 19.67 -33.41 -4.67
CA THR A 33 19.65 -34.42 -3.62
C THR A 33 20.94 -34.36 -2.80
N LEU A 34 20.82 -34.25 -1.48
CA LEU A 34 21.89 -34.59 -0.56
C LEU A 34 21.32 -35.20 0.73
N THR A 35 21.92 -36.33 1.04
CA THR A 35 21.62 -37.34 2.04
C THR A 35 21.78 -36.87 3.48
N SER A 36 20.94 -37.45 4.34
CA SER A 36 20.96 -37.42 5.80
C SER A 36 22.31 -37.74 6.45
N ARG A 37 22.72 -36.98 7.47
CA ARG A 37 23.57 -37.47 8.57
C ARG A 37 23.26 -36.77 9.90
N SER A 38 22.82 -37.61 10.85
CA SER A 38 23.15 -37.72 12.27
C SER A 38 23.10 -36.50 13.21
N ALA A 39 22.39 -36.73 14.32
CA ALA A 39 22.17 -35.91 15.49
C ALA A 39 23.37 -35.79 16.45
N ALA A 40 23.30 -34.77 17.32
CA ALA A 40 23.79 -34.80 18.71
C ALA A 40 22.94 -33.85 19.59
N PRO A 41 22.75 -34.14 20.89
CA PRO A 41 21.61 -33.66 21.68
C PRO A 41 21.92 -32.40 22.50
N LEU A 42 20.90 -31.55 22.72
CA LEU A 42 20.95 -30.42 23.65
C LEU A 42 20.23 -30.77 24.96
N ALA A 43 20.93 -30.50 26.06
CA ALA A 43 20.63 -30.88 27.42
C ALA A 43 19.40 -30.16 28.01
N SER A 44 18.70 -30.91 28.85
CA SER A 44 17.56 -30.54 29.69
C SER A 44 17.91 -29.54 30.80
N LEU A 45 17.06 -28.53 30.99
CA LEU A 45 17.00 -27.70 32.21
C LEU A 45 15.67 -27.96 32.96
N PRO A 46 15.64 -27.85 34.30
CA PRO A 46 14.65 -28.54 35.11
C PRO A 46 13.38 -27.73 35.41
N LEU A 47 12.26 -28.46 35.49
CA LEU A 47 10.97 -28.05 36.03
C LEU A 47 11.09 -27.58 37.49
N ARG A 48 10.49 -26.43 37.80
CA ARG A 48 10.25 -26.00 39.19
C ARG A 48 8.76 -26.08 39.53
N SER A 49 8.53 -26.92 40.54
CA SER A 49 7.36 -27.23 41.37
C SER A 49 6.26 -26.18 41.56
N LYS A 50 5.01 -26.66 41.49
CA LYS A 50 3.80 -26.11 42.13
C LYS A 50 3.88 -26.16 43.67
N PRO A 51 3.07 -25.35 44.36
CA PRO A 51 2.41 -25.77 45.59
C PRO A 51 0.88 -25.82 45.42
N SER A 52 0.29 -26.84 46.04
CA SER A 52 -1.13 -27.15 46.17
C SER A 52 -1.75 -26.55 47.44
N MET A 53 -3.09 -26.73 47.58
CA MET A 53 -3.92 -26.69 48.80
C MET A 53 -4.55 -25.28 49.02
N ILE A 54 -5.85 -25.02 49.28
CA ILE A 54 -7.01 -25.73 49.86
C ILE A 54 -8.29 -24.99 49.41
N GLY A 55 -9.40 -25.70 49.12
CA GLY A 55 -10.75 -25.11 48.95
C GLY A 55 -11.51 -24.96 50.27
N PRO A 56 -12.64 -24.23 50.33
CA PRO A 56 -13.87 -24.99 50.53
C PRO A 56 -15.17 -24.39 49.95
N SER A 57 -16.11 -25.33 49.79
CA SER A 57 -17.56 -25.24 49.98
C SER A 57 -18.45 -24.52 48.98
N LEU A 58 -19.20 -25.37 48.27
CA LEU A 58 -20.55 -25.13 47.76
C LEU A 58 -21.47 -24.57 48.85
N TYR A 59 -22.26 -23.56 48.47
CA TYR A 59 -23.52 -23.24 49.16
C TYR A 59 -24.56 -22.83 48.12
N CYS A 60 -25.65 -23.58 48.08
CA CYS A 60 -26.84 -23.33 47.28
C CYS A 60 -27.99 -23.12 48.27
N PRO A 61 -28.78 -22.05 48.17
CA PRO A 61 -30.09 -22.01 48.78
C PRO A 61 -31.17 -22.18 47.70
N GLN A 62 -31.91 -23.28 47.82
CA GLN A 62 -33.27 -23.39 47.30
C GLN A 62 -34.16 -22.41 48.06
N TYR A 63 -35.01 -21.65 47.37
CA TYR A 63 -36.25 -21.10 47.94
C TYR A 63 -37.40 -21.19 46.94
N ASN A 64 -38.53 -21.63 47.48
CA ASN A 64 -39.75 -22.06 46.82
C ASN A 64 -40.54 -20.95 46.12
N ALA A 65 -41.34 -21.38 45.14
CA ALA A 65 -42.37 -20.63 44.44
C ALA A 65 -43.56 -20.23 45.33
N MET A 66 -44.15 -19.05 45.10
CA MET A 66 -45.53 -18.86 44.59
C MET A 66 -46.00 -17.38 44.72
N HIS A 67 -46.94 -17.02 43.81
CA HIS A 67 -47.82 -15.83 43.75
C HIS A 67 -47.47 -14.63 42.83
N SER A 68 -47.94 -14.75 41.58
CA SER A 68 -48.91 -13.89 40.86
C SER A 68 -48.88 -12.35 41.02
N SER A 69 -48.48 -11.65 39.94
CA SER A 69 -49.21 -10.51 39.32
C SER A 69 -48.50 -10.03 38.04
N SER A 70 -49.17 -10.03 36.89
CA SER A 70 -48.74 -9.44 35.60
C SER A 70 -49.20 -7.97 35.48
N PRO A 71 -48.77 -7.19 34.48
CA PRO A 71 -47.41 -6.97 33.99
C PRO A 71 -47.07 -5.45 33.96
N ALA A 72 -45.89 -5.06 34.41
CA ALA A 72 -45.37 -3.72 34.14
C ALA A 72 -44.74 -3.71 32.73
N GLN A 73 -45.35 -2.97 31.82
CA GLN A 73 -44.80 -2.68 30.49
C GLN A 73 -43.40 -2.08 30.65
N SER A 74 -42.39 -2.85 30.27
CA SER A 74 -41.02 -2.35 30.11
C SER A 74 -40.92 -1.67 28.75
N PRO A 75 -40.20 -0.53 28.62
CA PRO A 75 -40.15 0.22 27.39
C PRO A 75 -39.55 -0.64 26.29
N ALA A 76 -40.13 -0.54 25.09
CA ALA A 76 -39.71 -1.19 23.88
C ALA A 76 -38.17 -1.21 23.79
N GLY A 77 -37.62 -2.41 23.80
CA GLY A 77 -36.20 -2.63 23.58
C GLY A 77 -35.79 -1.90 22.30
N SER A 78 -34.71 -1.13 22.42
CA SER A 78 -33.94 -0.64 21.29
C SER A 78 -33.92 -1.71 20.22
N THR A 79 -34.50 -1.41 19.06
CA THR A 79 -34.36 -2.22 17.85
C THR A 79 -32.86 -2.35 17.62
N GLY A 80 -32.30 -3.48 18.03
CA GLY A 80 -30.89 -3.78 17.84
C GLY A 80 -30.58 -3.55 16.37
N SER A 81 -29.57 -2.72 16.12
CA SER A 81 -28.99 -2.54 14.79
C SER A 81 -28.89 -3.90 14.08
N PRO A 82 -29.09 -3.95 12.75
CA PRO A 82 -28.97 -5.18 12.00
C PRO A 82 -27.66 -5.84 12.41
N VAL A 83 -27.73 -7.14 12.73
CA VAL A 83 -26.57 -7.94 13.07
C VAL A 83 -25.52 -7.65 11.99
N ASP A 84 -24.39 -7.02 12.35
CA ASP A 84 -23.16 -7.01 11.55
C ASP A 84 -22.61 -8.44 11.57
N GLY A 85 -23.44 -9.35 11.05
CA GLY A 85 -23.37 -10.77 11.27
C GLY A 85 -22.29 -11.29 10.36
N TYR A 86 -21.14 -11.59 10.94
CA TYR A 86 -20.09 -12.30 10.24
C TYR A 86 -20.62 -13.69 9.81
N PHE A 87 -21.07 -13.80 8.55
CA PHE A 87 -21.73 -14.99 7.98
C PHE A 87 -20.73 -16.08 7.54
N ASP A 88 -19.72 -16.34 8.36
CA ASP A 88 -18.68 -17.31 8.03
C ASP A 88 -19.21 -18.76 8.09
N THR A 89 -19.11 -19.49 6.98
CA THR A 89 -19.54 -20.89 6.88
C THR A 89 -18.66 -21.83 7.72
N ALA A 90 -17.50 -21.40 8.19
CA ALA A 90 -16.66 -22.15 9.11
C ALA A 90 -17.21 -22.17 10.55
N ASN A 91 -18.12 -21.25 10.90
CA ASN A 91 -18.70 -21.22 12.24
C ASN A 91 -19.50 -22.51 12.50
N PRO A 92 -19.25 -23.24 13.60
CA PRO A 92 -20.05 -24.40 13.97
C PRO A 92 -21.44 -23.97 14.44
N GLY A 93 -22.40 -24.90 14.45
CA GLY A 93 -23.82 -24.59 14.72
C GLY A 93 -24.07 -23.87 16.05
N TYR A 94 -23.29 -24.15 17.10
CA TYR A 94 -23.44 -23.47 18.39
C TYR A 94 -22.98 -22.00 18.33
N ILE A 95 -21.89 -21.68 17.61
CA ILE A 95 -21.44 -20.30 17.36
C ILE A 95 -22.49 -19.55 16.54
N ARG A 96 -23.06 -20.19 15.51
CA ARG A 96 -24.12 -19.56 14.71
C ARG A 96 -25.37 -19.24 15.53
N LYS A 97 -25.75 -20.10 16.48
CA LYS A 97 -26.86 -19.82 17.42
C LYS A 97 -26.52 -18.63 18.33
N TYR A 98 -25.30 -18.60 18.87
CA TYR A 98 -24.83 -17.50 19.70
C TYR A 98 -24.83 -16.15 18.96
N LEU A 99 -24.28 -16.12 17.73
CA LEU A 99 -24.25 -14.95 16.85
C LEU A 99 -25.59 -14.63 16.19
N ARG A 100 -26.65 -15.41 16.44
CA ARG A 100 -27.97 -15.30 15.78
C ARG A 100 -27.91 -15.37 14.25
N THR A 101 -26.97 -16.14 13.71
CA THR A 101 -26.82 -16.42 12.27
C THR A 101 -27.22 -17.84 11.87
N TYR A 102 -27.68 -18.66 12.82
CA TYR A 102 -28.17 -20.01 12.55
C TYR A 102 -29.41 -19.97 11.64
N GLY A 103 -29.36 -20.71 10.51
CA GLY A 103 -30.40 -20.69 9.48
C GLY A 103 -30.16 -19.65 8.36
N LEU A 104 -29.22 -18.71 8.56
CA LEU A 104 -28.84 -17.71 7.54
C LEU A 104 -27.66 -18.18 6.65
N THR A 105 -27.06 -19.33 6.98
CA THR A 105 -26.00 -19.98 6.18
C THR A 105 -26.31 -21.48 6.01
N PRO A 106 -25.81 -22.15 4.94
CA PRO A 106 -26.03 -23.58 4.72
C PRO A 106 -25.64 -24.43 5.95
N PRO A 107 -26.35 -25.52 6.25
CA PRO A 107 -26.28 -26.19 7.56
C PRO A 107 -24.90 -26.82 7.88
N ARG A 108 -24.10 -27.14 6.87
CA ARG A 108 -22.77 -27.73 7.05
C ARG A 108 -21.77 -26.65 7.45
N ALA A 109 -20.99 -26.92 8.51
CA ALA A 109 -19.80 -26.14 8.81
C ALA A 109 -18.64 -26.57 7.89
N GLU A 110 -17.93 -25.60 7.34
CA GLU A 110 -16.83 -25.83 6.40
C GLU A 110 -15.48 -25.66 7.08
N SER A 111 -14.44 -26.28 6.52
CA SER A 111 -13.07 -25.93 6.87
C SER A 111 -12.61 -24.74 6.03
N TYR A 112 -11.62 -23.99 6.54
CA TYR A 112 -11.00 -22.91 5.78
C TYR A 112 -10.39 -23.38 4.46
N GLU A 113 -9.91 -24.62 4.39
CA GLU A 113 -9.41 -25.23 3.15
C GLU A 113 -10.49 -25.37 2.07
N VAL A 114 -11.70 -25.77 2.47
CA VAL A 114 -12.84 -25.87 1.55
C VAL A 114 -13.27 -24.48 1.06
N GLN A 115 -13.28 -23.49 1.95
CA GLN A 115 -13.59 -22.11 1.57
C GLN A 115 -12.56 -21.55 0.57
N LYS A 116 -11.25 -21.73 0.83
CA LYS A 116 -10.19 -21.34 -0.10
C LYS A 116 -10.32 -22.05 -1.45
N THR A 117 -10.56 -23.36 -1.44
CA THR A 117 -10.75 -24.15 -2.67
C THR A 117 -11.88 -23.59 -3.52
N ARG A 118 -13.01 -23.23 -2.90
CA ARG A 118 -14.11 -22.57 -3.59
C ARG A 118 -13.72 -21.20 -4.14
N CYS A 119 -13.02 -20.38 -3.35
CA CYS A 119 -12.57 -19.06 -3.78
C CYS A 119 -11.63 -19.14 -4.97
N LEU A 120 -10.66 -20.06 -4.96
CA LEU A 120 -9.74 -20.28 -6.08
C LEU A 120 -10.48 -20.77 -7.32
N ALA A 121 -11.44 -21.68 -7.18
CA ALA A 121 -12.26 -22.13 -8.30
C ALA A 121 -13.07 -20.98 -8.93
N GLN A 122 -13.67 -20.11 -8.11
CA GLN A 122 -14.41 -18.93 -8.60
C GLN A 122 -13.48 -17.87 -9.21
N LEU A 123 -12.29 -17.68 -8.65
CA LEU A 123 -11.26 -16.80 -9.20
C LEU A 123 -10.79 -17.29 -10.58
N ALA A 124 -10.66 -18.61 -10.76
CA ALA A 124 -10.26 -19.22 -12.03
C ALA A 124 -11.31 -19.05 -13.15
N LEU A 125 -12.59 -18.82 -12.80
CA LEU A 125 -13.65 -18.50 -13.78
C LEU A 125 -13.55 -17.07 -14.34
N LYS A 126 -12.75 -16.20 -13.74
CA LYS A 126 -12.56 -14.82 -14.19
C LYS A 126 -11.55 -14.78 -15.33
N SER A 127 -11.93 -14.14 -16.43
CA SER A 127 -11.16 -14.16 -17.68
C SER A 127 -10.04 -13.13 -17.67
N THR A 128 -10.28 -11.98 -17.07
CA THR A 128 -9.32 -10.86 -17.06
C THR A 128 -8.73 -10.62 -15.68
N PRO A 129 -7.51 -10.04 -15.58
CA PRO A 129 -6.92 -9.67 -14.30
C PRO A 129 -7.78 -8.69 -13.49
N ILE A 130 -8.45 -7.74 -14.15
CA ILE A 130 -9.32 -6.77 -13.47
C ILE A 130 -10.57 -7.42 -12.87
N GLU A 131 -11.17 -8.41 -13.53
CA GLU A 131 -12.26 -9.20 -12.95
C GLU A 131 -11.82 -10.00 -11.72
N LYS A 132 -10.57 -10.49 -11.72
CA LYS A 132 -9.96 -11.16 -10.57
C LYS A 132 -9.75 -10.18 -9.42
N PHE A 133 -9.28 -8.96 -9.70
CA PHE A 133 -9.17 -7.89 -8.70
C PHE A 133 -10.52 -7.59 -8.05
N LEU A 134 -11.58 -7.38 -8.83
CA LEU A 134 -12.93 -7.09 -8.31
C LEU A 134 -13.48 -8.23 -7.45
N TYR A 135 -13.24 -9.49 -7.86
CA TYR A 135 -13.60 -10.65 -7.08
C TYR A 135 -12.86 -10.68 -5.72
N LEU A 136 -11.55 -10.42 -5.72
CA LEU A 136 -10.76 -10.37 -4.48
C LEU A 136 -11.18 -9.18 -3.58
N SER A 137 -11.53 -8.03 -4.14
CA SER A 137 -12.10 -6.89 -3.40
C SER A 137 -13.41 -7.27 -2.71
N THR A 138 -14.27 -8.02 -3.41
CA THR A 138 -15.52 -8.54 -2.85
C THR A 138 -15.26 -9.48 -1.68
N ILE A 139 -14.26 -10.37 -1.77
CA ILE A 139 -13.89 -11.24 -0.64
C ILE A 139 -13.34 -10.39 0.51
N ARG A 140 -12.45 -9.43 0.25
CA ARG A 140 -11.86 -8.56 1.28
C ARG A 140 -12.93 -7.86 2.11
N LYS A 141 -14.00 -7.37 1.48
CA LYS A 141 -15.12 -6.73 2.17
C LYS A 141 -16.00 -7.71 2.93
N ASN A 142 -16.40 -8.82 2.29
CA ASN A 142 -17.42 -9.71 2.84
C ASN A 142 -16.85 -10.72 3.85
N SER A 143 -15.57 -11.06 3.74
CA SER A 143 -14.88 -11.96 4.66
C SER A 143 -13.39 -11.62 4.72
N VAL A 144 -13.06 -10.64 5.55
CA VAL A 144 -11.69 -10.17 5.78
C VAL A 144 -10.74 -11.32 6.17
N HIS A 145 -11.17 -12.24 7.04
CA HIS A 145 -10.33 -13.38 7.44
C HIS A 145 -10.08 -14.36 6.28
N LEU A 146 -11.09 -14.64 5.45
CA LEU A 146 -10.92 -15.52 4.30
C LEU A 146 -10.00 -14.88 3.25
N PHE A 147 -10.16 -13.58 3.00
CA PHE A 147 -9.26 -12.82 2.11
C PHE A 147 -7.81 -12.97 2.53
N TYR A 148 -7.48 -12.68 3.80
CA TYR A 148 -6.09 -12.75 4.25
C TYR A 148 -5.56 -14.19 4.34
N ARG A 149 -6.37 -15.18 4.73
CA ARG A 149 -5.97 -16.60 4.63
C ARG A 149 -5.60 -16.98 3.20
N LEU A 150 -6.46 -16.61 2.25
CA LEU A 150 -6.25 -16.90 0.83
C LEU A 150 -4.97 -16.22 0.31
N VAL A 151 -4.77 -14.93 0.61
CA VAL A 151 -3.60 -14.16 0.18
C VAL A 151 -2.32 -14.68 0.81
N MET A 152 -2.30 -15.00 2.11
CA MET A 152 -1.09 -15.51 2.78
C MET A 152 -0.67 -16.87 2.24
N ASP A 153 -1.61 -17.77 1.94
CA ASP A 153 -1.30 -19.10 1.43
C ASP A 153 -0.89 -19.10 -0.06
N HIS A 154 -1.28 -18.07 -0.82
CA HIS A 154 -1.03 -17.93 -2.26
C HIS A 154 -0.36 -16.59 -2.62
N LEU A 155 0.54 -16.10 -1.75
CA LEU A 155 1.06 -14.73 -1.83
C LEU A 155 1.68 -14.41 -3.19
N GLN A 156 2.52 -15.30 -3.73
CA GLN A 156 3.18 -15.08 -5.02
C GLN A 156 2.20 -14.98 -6.20
N GLU A 157 1.12 -15.76 -6.17
CA GLU A 157 0.12 -15.82 -7.25
C GLU A 157 -0.90 -14.68 -7.16
N LEU A 158 -1.27 -14.28 -5.94
CA LEU A 158 -2.33 -13.30 -5.70
C LEU A 158 -1.83 -11.86 -5.55
N THR A 159 -0.57 -11.65 -5.13
CA THR A 159 -0.01 -10.30 -5.02
C THR A 159 -0.11 -9.51 -6.33
N PRO A 160 0.21 -10.08 -7.51
CA PRO A 160 0.05 -9.35 -8.78
C PRO A 160 -1.38 -8.91 -9.11
N LEU A 161 -2.39 -9.56 -8.48
CA LEU A 161 -3.80 -9.25 -8.68
C LEU A 161 -4.29 -8.15 -7.73
N ILE A 162 -3.79 -8.09 -6.49
CA ILE A 162 -4.20 -7.10 -5.47
C ILE A 162 -3.25 -5.91 -5.34
N TYR A 163 -2.10 -5.98 -6.02
CA TYR A 163 -1.06 -4.97 -6.07
C TYR A 163 -0.59 -4.79 -7.52
N THR A 164 0.65 -4.37 -7.75
CA THR A 164 1.18 -4.16 -9.11
C THR A 164 1.30 -5.49 -9.88
N PRO A 165 0.93 -5.52 -11.17
CA PRO A 165 0.52 -4.39 -12.01
C PRO A 165 -0.99 -4.09 -12.00
N VAL A 166 -1.86 -5.01 -11.56
CA VAL A 166 -3.32 -4.90 -11.76
C VAL A 166 -3.93 -3.74 -11.01
N VAL A 167 -3.39 -3.37 -9.83
CA VAL A 167 -3.83 -2.18 -9.09
C VAL A 167 -3.70 -0.90 -9.92
N GLY A 168 -2.74 -0.83 -10.84
CA GLY A 168 -2.58 0.30 -11.75
C GLY A 168 -3.76 0.41 -12.72
N GLU A 169 -4.18 -0.71 -13.31
CA GLU A 169 -5.40 -0.75 -14.15
C GLU A 169 -6.64 -0.40 -13.31
N ALA A 170 -6.74 -0.93 -12.10
CA ALA A 170 -7.84 -0.61 -11.19
C ALA A 170 -7.88 0.89 -10.87
N CYS A 171 -6.73 1.54 -10.66
CA CYS A 171 -6.66 2.99 -10.47
C CYS A 171 -7.01 3.77 -11.74
N GLN A 172 -6.69 3.28 -12.94
CA GLN A 172 -7.13 3.98 -14.17
C GLN A 172 -8.65 3.97 -14.32
N LYS A 173 -9.31 2.88 -13.89
CA LYS A 173 -10.75 2.66 -14.03
C LYS A 173 -11.53 2.83 -12.73
N TRP A 174 -10.93 3.37 -11.68
CA TRP A 174 -11.45 3.26 -10.30
C TRP A 174 -12.91 3.74 -10.17
N SER A 175 -13.20 4.89 -10.77
CA SER A 175 -14.55 5.47 -10.78
C SER A 175 -15.55 4.61 -11.57
N GLU A 176 -15.13 3.98 -12.67
CA GLU A 176 -15.98 3.10 -13.48
C GLU A 176 -16.29 1.78 -12.77
N ILE A 177 -15.32 1.24 -12.02
CA ILE A 177 -15.41 -0.07 -11.37
C ILE A 177 -15.83 0.01 -9.90
N TYR A 178 -16.13 1.21 -9.39
CA TYR A 178 -16.48 1.42 -8.00
C TYR A 178 -17.76 0.65 -7.64
N GLN A 179 -17.68 -0.15 -6.58
CA GLN A 179 -18.80 -0.97 -6.09
C GLN A 179 -19.24 -0.58 -4.67
N GLN A 180 -18.28 -0.23 -3.82
CA GLN A 180 -18.50 0.01 -2.40
C GLN A 180 -17.33 0.82 -1.82
N PRO A 181 -17.56 1.55 -0.70
CA PRO A 181 -16.49 2.30 -0.07
C PRO A 181 -15.46 1.37 0.55
N GLU A 182 -14.20 1.58 0.19
CA GLU A 182 -13.01 0.96 0.77
C GLU A 182 -12.01 2.09 1.08
N GLY A 183 -11.94 2.52 2.35
CA GLY A 183 -11.15 3.67 2.76
C GLY A 183 -11.94 4.95 2.97
N MET A 184 -11.23 6.04 3.22
CA MET A 184 -11.76 7.37 3.48
C MET A 184 -11.27 8.36 2.41
N TYR A 185 -12.16 9.25 1.98
CA TYR A 185 -11.83 10.34 1.07
C TYR A 185 -11.98 11.65 1.83
N LEU A 186 -11.00 12.54 1.71
CA LEU A 186 -11.08 13.90 2.24
C LEU A 186 -10.94 14.89 1.09
N SER A 187 -11.99 15.67 0.86
CA SER A 187 -12.00 16.73 -0.14
C SER A 187 -11.31 17.97 0.40
N TYR A 188 -10.69 18.74 -0.49
CA TYR A 188 -10.24 20.09 -0.13
C TYR A 188 -11.38 20.99 0.38
N GLU A 189 -12.63 20.66 0.07
CA GLU A 189 -13.81 21.33 0.63
C GLU A 189 -14.00 21.06 2.13
N ASP A 190 -13.38 20.01 2.68
CA ASP A 190 -13.46 19.65 4.09
C ASP A 190 -12.50 20.46 4.99
N ARG A 191 -11.68 21.35 4.41
CA ARG A 191 -10.76 22.20 5.17
C ARG A 191 -11.50 23.04 6.23
N GLY A 192 -10.95 23.10 7.43
CA GLY A 192 -11.59 23.64 8.63
C GLY A 192 -12.55 22.67 9.34
N ASN A 193 -12.75 21.46 8.81
CA ASN A 193 -13.65 20.44 9.34
C ASN A 193 -13.08 19.02 9.23
N ILE A 194 -11.79 18.86 8.90
CA ILE A 194 -11.17 17.54 8.65
C ILE A 194 -11.31 16.61 9.87
N ALA A 195 -11.11 17.16 11.07
CA ALA A 195 -11.25 16.39 12.31
C ALA A 195 -12.64 15.75 12.46
N ALA A 196 -13.70 16.48 12.13
CA ALA A 196 -15.07 15.96 12.18
C ALA A 196 -15.32 14.88 11.13
N VAL A 197 -14.80 15.06 9.90
CA VAL A 197 -14.92 14.04 8.85
C VAL A 197 -14.17 12.77 9.23
N ILE A 198 -12.97 12.90 9.79
CA ILE A 198 -12.18 11.77 10.30
C ILE A 198 -13.00 10.98 11.30
N GLN A 199 -13.73 11.60 12.24
CA GLN A 199 -14.55 10.89 13.25
C GLN A 199 -15.54 9.87 12.67
N ASN A 200 -15.93 9.98 11.40
CA ASN A 200 -16.80 9.01 10.73
C ASN A 200 -16.11 7.66 10.45
N TRP A 201 -14.77 7.57 10.51
CA TRP A 201 -14.10 6.27 10.40
C TRP A 201 -14.55 5.34 11.54
N PRO A 202 -15.07 4.14 11.24
CA PRO A 202 -15.75 3.31 12.23
C PRO A 202 -14.80 2.66 13.24
N GLN A 203 -13.52 2.50 12.87
CA GLN A 203 -12.55 1.84 13.73
C GLN A 203 -12.02 2.81 14.78
N PRO A 204 -12.14 2.49 16.08
CA PRO A 204 -11.74 3.41 17.15
C PRO A 204 -10.22 3.55 17.25
N ASN A 205 -9.47 2.52 16.84
CA ASN A 205 -8.01 2.48 16.92
C ASN A 205 -7.42 2.22 15.55
N VAL A 206 -6.66 3.17 15.02
CA VAL A 206 -5.89 3.03 13.77
C VAL A 206 -4.41 3.15 14.12
N ASP A 207 -3.64 2.13 13.75
CA ASP A 207 -2.20 2.05 13.98
C ASP A 207 -1.41 2.60 12.77
N ILE A 208 -1.97 2.49 11.56
CA ILE A 208 -1.33 2.97 10.32
C ILE A 208 -2.33 3.51 9.30
N THR A 209 -1.95 4.59 8.63
CA THR A 209 -2.62 5.11 7.44
C THR A 209 -1.65 5.18 6.27
N VAL A 210 -2.15 4.86 5.08
CA VAL A 210 -1.46 5.14 3.81
C VAL A 210 -2.27 6.21 3.11
N ILE A 211 -1.63 7.33 2.83
CA ILE A 211 -2.25 8.53 2.29
C ILE A 211 -1.71 8.78 0.89
N THR A 212 -2.60 9.04 -0.06
CA THR A 212 -2.23 9.55 -1.40
C THR A 212 -3.10 10.73 -1.79
N ASP A 213 -2.57 11.63 -2.62
CA ASP A 213 -3.36 12.64 -3.34
C ASP A 213 -3.65 12.25 -4.80
N GLY A 214 -3.17 11.07 -5.21
CA GLY A 214 -3.35 10.53 -6.55
C GLY A 214 -2.60 11.27 -7.67
N SER A 215 -1.71 12.21 -7.34
CA SER A 215 -1.08 13.08 -8.33
C SER A 215 0.08 12.42 -9.10
N ARG A 216 0.56 11.26 -8.63
CA ARG A 216 1.58 10.46 -9.31
C ARG A 216 1.41 8.97 -8.99
N ILE A 217 0.29 8.41 -9.42
CA ILE A 217 0.03 6.98 -9.25
C ILE A 217 0.99 6.17 -10.12
N LEU A 218 1.90 5.43 -9.47
CA LEU A 218 2.92 4.62 -10.14
C LEU A 218 3.65 5.43 -11.25
N GLY A 219 3.79 4.84 -12.44
CA GLY A 219 4.21 5.51 -13.67
C GLY A 219 3.04 6.03 -14.53
N LEU A 220 1.82 6.05 -14.02
CA LEU A 220 0.59 6.36 -14.76
C LEU A 220 0.20 7.84 -14.70
N GLY A 221 0.80 8.60 -13.78
CA GLY A 221 0.61 10.05 -13.66
C GLY A 221 -0.53 10.42 -12.70
N ASP A 222 -1.17 11.57 -12.98
CA ASP A 222 -2.22 12.13 -12.13
C ASP A 222 -3.55 11.42 -12.39
N LEU A 223 -4.01 10.63 -11.41
CA LEU A 223 -5.29 9.92 -11.43
C LEU A 223 -6.29 10.47 -10.39
N GLY A 224 -5.93 11.53 -9.67
CA GLY A 224 -6.78 12.12 -8.62
C GLY A 224 -7.31 11.06 -7.64
N ILE A 225 -8.61 11.12 -7.30
CA ILE A 225 -9.18 10.20 -6.32
C ILE A 225 -9.17 8.73 -6.76
N ASN A 226 -8.99 8.48 -8.06
CA ASN A 226 -8.90 7.12 -8.55
C ASN A 226 -7.63 6.40 -8.03
N GLY A 227 -6.70 7.14 -7.43
CA GLY A 227 -5.53 6.61 -6.74
C GLY A 227 -5.82 5.77 -5.48
N MET A 228 -7.05 5.74 -4.96
CA MET A 228 -7.41 5.01 -3.73
C MET A 228 -7.01 3.52 -3.75
N GLY A 229 -6.95 2.90 -4.93
CA GLY A 229 -6.47 1.52 -5.06
C GLY A 229 -5.07 1.30 -4.47
N ILE A 230 -4.21 2.32 -4.49
CA ILE A 230 -2.84 2.25 -3.96
C ILE A 230 -2.82 2.13 -2.42
N PRO A 231 -3.41 3.05 -1.63
CA PRO A 231 -3.54 2.87 -0.19
C PRO A 231 -4.13 1.53 0.23
N ILE A 232 -5.20 1.08 -0.44
CA ILE A 232 -5.84 -0.21 -0.15
C ILE A 232 -4.86 -1.37 -0.40
N GLY A 233 -4.18 -1.37 -1.55
CA GLY A 233 -3.22 -2.41 -1.91
C GLY A 233 -2.05 -2.47 -0.93
N LYS A 234 -1.49 -1.32 -0.54
CA LYS A 234 -0.39 -1.23 0.44
C LYS A 234 -0.80 -1.79 1.80
N LEU A 235 -1.96 -1.38 2.31
CA LEU A 235 -2.46 -1.84 3.62
C LEU A 235 -2.84 -3.32 3.63
N ALA A 236 -3.28 -3.87 2.49
CA ALA A 236 -3.43 -5.31 2.33
C ALA A 236 -2.09 -6.04 2.47
N LEU A 237 -1.01 -5.50 1.91
CA LEU A 237 0.34 -6.06 2.08
C LEU A 237 0.88 -5.89 3.51
N TYR A 238 0.57 -4.79 4.20
CA TYR A 238 0.91 -4.65 5.62
C TYR A 238 0.31 -5.76 6.47
N THR A 239 -0.95 -6.10 6.22
CA THR A 239 -1.59 -7.21 6.93
C THR A 239 -0.96 -8.54 6.52
N ALA A 240 -0.87 -8.82 5.22
CA ALA A 240 -0.43 -10.13 4.71
C ALA A 240 1.06 -10.42 5.00
N CYS A 241 1.92 -9.41 4.98
CA CYS A 241 3.37 -9.57 5.10
C CYS A 241 3.90 -9.24 6.50
N ALA A 242 3.29 -8.28 7.20
CA ALA A 242 3.77 -7.81 8.51
C ALA A 242 2.80 -8.11 9.68
N GLY A 243 1.63 -8.69 9.41
CA GLY A 243 0.68 -9.08 10.45
C GLY A 243 0.00 -7.90 11.15
N ILE A 244 -0.01 -6.71 10.53
CA ILE A 244 -0.80 -5.58 11.03
C ILE A 244 -2.29 -5.96 10.98
N ARG A 245 -3.03 -5.65 12.04
CA ARG A 245 -4.47 -5.95 12.10
C ARG A 245 -5.22 -5.16 11.02
N PRO A 246 -6.09 -5.80 10.22
CA PRO A 246 -6.85 -5.09 9.18
C PRO A 246 -7.66 -3.92 9.73
N GLU A 247 -8.25 -4.09 10.92
CA GLU A 247 -9.10 -3.08 11.55
C GLU A 247 -8.30 -1.87 12.05
N ALA A 248 -6.98 -2.02 12.20
CA ALA A 248 -6.08 -0.95 12.61
C ALA A 248 -5.48 -0.18 11.41
N THR A 249 -6.03 -0.37 10.21
CA THR A 249 -5.56 0.31 9.00
C THR A 249 -6.57 1.34 8.51
N LEU A 250 -6.08 2.43 7.92
CA LEU A 250 -6.88 3.46 7.26
C LEU A 250 -6.33 3.76 5.86
N PRO A 251 -6.98 3.28 4.78
CA PRO A 251 -6.68 3.75 3.43
C PRO A 251 -7.27 5.15 3.26
N LEU A 252 -6.45 6.14 2.90
CA LEU A 252 -6.86 7.54 2.81
C LEU A 252 -6.47 8.16 1.48
N THR A 253 -7.42 8.81 0.81
CA THR A 253 -7.18 9.58 -0.41
C THR A 253 -7.61 11.04 -0.23
N LEU A 254 -6.73 11.96 -0.60
CA LEU A 254 -6.97 13.39 -0.53
C LEU A 254 -7.40 13.91 -1.90
N ASP A 255 -8.64 14.38 -2.00
CA ASP A 255 -9.17 15.02 -3.20
C ASP A 255 -8.80 16.51 -3.23
N LEU A 256 -7.56 16.76 -3.64
CA LEU A 256 -7.01 18.10 -3.79
C LEU A 256 -7.23 18.67 -5.20
N GLY A 257 -8.14 18.10 -5.97
CA GLY A 257 -8.30 18.34 -7.40
C GLY A 257 -7.27 17.57 -8.24
N THR A 258 -7.48 17.54 -9.55
CA THR A 258 -6.60 16.83 -10.49
C THR A 258 -6.21 17.72 -11.68
N SER A 259 -4.96 17.60 -12.11
CA SER A 259 -4.48 18.23 -13.35
C SER A 259 -4.91 17.46 -14.60
N ASN A 260 -5.42 16.24 -14.44
CA ASN A 260 -5.85 15.39 -15.53
C ASN A 260 -7.20 15.87 -16.09
N LYS A 261 -7.14 16.52 -17.25
CA LYS A 261 -8.32 17.07 -17.92
C LYS A 261 -9.34 15.99 -18.30
N ALA A 262 -8.88 14.81 -18.74
CA ALA A 262 -9.76 13.71 -19.13
C ALA A 262 -10.62 13.24 -17.96
N LEU A 263 -10.04 13.12 -16.75
CA LEU A 263 -10.81 12.77 -15.55
C LEU A 263 -11.82 13.85 -15.16
N ARG A 264 -11.46 15.13 -15.26
CA ARG A 264 -12.41 16.23 -14.94
C ARG A 264 -13.62 16.25 -15.89
N GLU A 265 -13.42 15.81 -17.13
CA GLU A 265 -14.44 15.78 -18.18
C GLU A 265 -15.22 14.45 -18.21
N ASP A 266 -14.69 13.38 -17.60
CA ASP A 266 -15.34 12.07 -17.53
C ASP A 266 -16.58 12.11 -16.62
N PRO A 267 -17.80 11.81 -17.10
CA PRO A 267 -19.02 11.85 -16.29
C PRO A 267 -19.01 10.85 -15.12
N LEU A 268 -18.20 9.79 -15.16
CA LEU A 268 -18.12 8.80 -14.09
C LEU A 268 -17.12 9.19 -12.99
N TYR A 269 -16.19 10.10 -13.25
CA TYR A 269 -15.20 10.50 -12.26
C TYR A 269 -15.85 10.99 -10.96
N MET A 270 -15.51 10.32 -9.85
CA MET A 270 -16.13 10.56 -8.53
C MET A 270 -15.42 11.66 -7.71
N GLY A 271 -14.32 12.22 -8.21
CA GLY A 271 -13.58 13.28 -7.53
C GLY A 271 -13.99 14.68 -7.95
N SER A 272 -13.39 15.68 -7.32
CA SER A 272 -13.62 17.08 -7.61
C SER A 272 -13.21 17.42 -9.05
N ARG A 273 -14.14 18.01 -9.80
CA ARG A 273 -13.94 18.40 -11.21
C ARG A 273 -13.20 19.73 -11.36
N ARG A 274 -12.19 19.96 -10.52
CA ARG A 274 -11.40 21.20 -10.46
C ARG A 274 -9.92 20.92 -10.68
N GLY A 275 -9.19 21.96 -11.08
CA GLY A 275 -7.73 21.90 -11.12
C GLY A 275 -7.16 21.66 -9.72
N LYS A 276 -5.99 21.01 -9.68
CA LYS A 276 -5.25 20.77 -8.43
C LYS A 276 -4.95 22.08 -7.72
N VAL A 277 -5.03 22.07 -6.39
CA VAL A 277 -4.66 23.22 -5.53
C VAL A 277 -3.22 23.66 -5.71
N THR A 278 -2.93 24.87 -5.24
CA THR A 278 -1.54 25.31 -5.12
C THR A 278 -0.81 24.52 -4.02
N GLN A 279 0.53 24.55 -4.07
CA GLN A 279 1.36 23.86 -3.09
C GLN A 279 1.16 24.41 -1.66
N GLU A 280 0.91 25.71 -1.54
CA GLU A 280 0.64 26.38 -0.26
C GLU A 280 -0.67 25.87 0.35
N GLN A 281 -1.72 25.81 -0.46
CA GLN A 281 -3.03 25.27 -0.07
C GLN A 281 -2.98 23.79 0.31
N GLU A 282 -2.19 22.99 -0.43
CA GLU A 282 -1.92 21.60 -0.08
C GLU A 282 -1.23 21.49 1.29
N LEU A 283 -0.22 22.32 1.55
CA LEU A 283 0.48 22.32 2.84
C LEU A 283 -0.44 22.74 4.01
N GLU A 284 -1.29 23.76 3.83
CA GLU A 284 -2.27 24.17 4.84
C GLU A 284 -3.29 23.05 5.14
N PHE A 285 -3.79 22.38 4.10
CA PHE A 285 -4.68 21.24 4.24
C PHE A 285 -3.99 20.08 4.98
N MET A 286 -2.73 19.80 4.63
CA MET A 286 -1.93 18.77 5.28
C MET A 286 -1.65 19.10 6.75
N ASP A 287 -1.44 20.37 7.13
CA ASP A 287 -1.25 20.75 8.54
C ASP A 287 -2.47 20.36 9.39
N GLU A 288 -3.67 20.70 8.91
CA GLU A 288 -4.92 20.33 9.57
C GLU A 288 -5.09 18.81 9.63
N LEU A 289 -4.80 18.11 8.52
CA LEU A 289 -4.89 16.66 8.45
C LEU A 289 -3.96 15.96 9.46
N MET A 290 -2.69 16.36 9.51
CA MET A 290 -1.69 15.74 10.38
C MET A 290 -2.05 15.94 11.86
N ALA A 291 -2.54 17.15 12.21
CA ALA A 291 -3.04 17.43 13.54
C ALA A 291 -4.28 16.57 13.86
N ALA A 292 -5.27 16.51 12.97
CA ALA A 292 -6.50 15.76 13.19
C ALA A 292 -6.29 14.25 13.30
N LEU A 293 -5.40 13.67 12.48
CA LEU A 293 -5.05 12.24 12.55
C LEU A 293 -4.38 11.89 13.87
N THR A 294 -3.42 12.70 14.32
CA THR A 294 -2.68 12.44 15.56
C THR A 294 -3.44 12.81 16.82
N GLU A 295 -4.36 13.78 16.76
CA GLU A 295 -5.28 14.06 17.85
C GLU A 295 -6.20 12.84 18.09
N ARG A 296 -6.75 12.26 17.01
CA ARG A 296 -7.62 11.09 17.15
C ARG A 296 -6.84 9.82 17.48
N TRP A 297 -5.69 9.63 16.85
CA TRP A 297 -4.85 8.43 17.00
C TRP A 297 -3.39 8.83 17.26
N PRO A 298 -3.01 9.10 18.53
CA PRO A 298 -1.67 9.63 18.85
C PRO A 298 -0.48 8.76 18.42
N GLY A 299 -0.70 7.45 18.27
CA GLY A 299 0.34 6.49 17.84
C GLY A 299 0.35 6.18 16.35
N ILE A 300 -0.49 6.83 15.53
CA ILE A 300 -0.64 6.48 14.12
C ILE A 300 0.64 6.68 13.32
N VAL A 301 1.01 5.67 12.53
CA VAL A 301 2.05 5.78 11.51
C VAL A 301 1.43 6.31 10.22
N ILE A 302 2.02 7.37 9.65
CA ILE A 302 1.52 8.03 8.45
C ILE A 302 2.48 7.79 7.28
N GLN A 303 2.06 6.96 6.33
CA GLN A 303 2.80 6.72 5.10
C GLN A 303 2.25 7.61 3.97
N PHE A 304 3.10 8.48 3.42
CA PHE A 304 2.79 9.22 2.20
C PHE A 304 3.14 8.39 0.97
N GLU A 305 2.20 8.29 0.03
CA GLU A 305 2.31 7.45 -1.16
C GLU A 305 1.89 8.19 -2.42
N ASP A 306 2.67 8.04 -3.50
CA ASP A 306 2.30 8.45 -4.86
C ASP A 306 1.97 9.96 -5.01
N PHE A 307 2.63 10.81 -4.20
CA PHE A 307 2.60 12.26 -4.36
C PHE A 307 3.54 12.70 -5.48
N LYS A 308 3.11 13.67 -6.30
CA LYS A 308 3.94 14.25 -7.37
C LYS A 308 5.21 14.91 -6.84
N ASN A 309 5.09 15.64 -5.74
CA ASN A 309 6.23 16.26 -5.04
C ASN A 309 6.15 15.99 -3.53
N PRO A 310 6.71 14.87 -3.03
CA PRO A 310 6.60 14.46 -1.63
C PRO A 310 7.56 15.21 -0.68
N PHE A 311 8.59 15.88 -1.21
CA PHE A 311 9.64 16.50 -0.38
C PHE A 311 9.15 17.56 0.62
N PRO A 312 8.28 18.52 0.26
CA PRO A 312 7.84 19.57 1.18
C PRO A 312 7.12 19.01 2.41
N ALA A 313 6.19 18.08 2.20
CA ALA A 313 5.47 17.42 3.29
C ALA A 313 6.43 16.59 4.15
N LEU A 314 7.31 15.81 3.52
CA LEU A 314 8.28 14.99 4.24
C LEU A 314 9.24 15.84 5.10
N GLU A 315 9.80 16.92 4.55
CA GLU A 315 10.71 17.82 5.27
C GLU A 315 10.02 18.51 6.45
N LYS A 316 8.76 18.93 6.29
CA LYS A 316 8.01 19.62 7.33
C LYS A 316 7.59 18.69 8.47
N TYR A 317 7.13 17.47 8.16
CA TYR A 317 6.44 16.62 9.14
C TYR A 317 7.32 15.58 9.83
N ARG A 318 8.42 15.12 9.20
CA ARG A 318 9.24 13.99 9.68
C ARG A 318 9.84 14.12 11.08
N HIS A 319 9.90 15.33 11.64
CA HIS A 319 10.47 15.59 12.96
C HIS A 319 9.42 15.73 14.06
N ASN A 320 8.15 15.92 13.68
CA ASN A 320 7.05 16.17 14.60
C ASN A 320 6.00 15.06 14.57
N TYR A 321 5.96 14.27 13.51
CA TYR A 321 5.00 13.20 13.29
C TYR A 321 5.70 11.88 12.96
N THR A 322 5.09 10.76 13.34
CA THR A 322 5.53 9.42 12.94
C THR A 322 5.15 9.18 11.48
N CYS A 323 5.91 9.76 10.56
CA CYS A 323 5.61 9.69 9.14
C CYS A 323 6.84 9.38 8.28
N PHE A 324 6.60 8.82 7.10
CA PHE A 324 7.60 8.60 6.07
C PHE A 324 6.95 8.61 4.68
N ASN A 325 7.76 8.73 3.63
CA ASN A 325 7.29 8.56 2.25
C ASN A 325 7.90 7.31 1.63
N ASP A 326 7.07 6.40 1.12
CA ASP A 326 7.53 5.10 0.60
C ASP A 326 8.34 5.25 -0.71
N ASP A 327 7.95 6.19 -1.58
CA ASP A 327 8.63 6.45 -2.85
C ASP A 327 10.08 6.90 -2.66
N ILE A 328 10.35 7.69 -1.61
CA ILE A 328 11.70 8.18 -1.26
C ILE A 328 12.40 7.17 -0.36
N GLN A 329 11.78 6.84 0.78
CA GLN A 329 12.44 6.14 1.88
C GLN A 329 12.35 4.63 1.72
N GLY A 330 11.17 4.09 1.41
CA GLY A 330 10.97 2.65 1.24
C GLY A 330 11.66 2.11 -0.01
N THR A 331 11.51 2.78 -1.15
CA THR A 331 12.23 2.46 -2.40
C THR A 331 13.73 2.55 -2.21
N GLY A 332 14.21 3.59 -1.50
CA GLY A 332 15.61 3.71 -1.13
C GLY A 332 16.10 2.54 -0.27
N ALA A 333 15.32 2.09 0.71
CA ALA A 333 15.71 1.00 1.60
C ALA A 333 15.87 -0.34 0.86
N VAL A 334 14.92 -0.69 -0.02
CA VAL A 334 15.01 -1.94 -0.79
C VAL A 334 16.17 -1.92 -1.80
N ILE A 335 16.37 -0.80 -2.50
CA ILE A 335 17.48 -0.67 -3.46
C ILE A 335 18.82 -0.67 -2.71
N LEU A 336 18.92 0.05 -1.60
CA LEU A 336 20.12 0.08 -0.78
C LEU A 336 20.49 -1.32 -0.27
N GLY A 337 19.50 -2.13 0.16
CA GLY A 337 19.74 -3.52 0.54
C GLY A 337 20.36 -4.36 -0.60
N GLY A 338 19.93 -4.13 -1.84
CA GLY A 338 20.54 -4.72 -3.02
C GLY A 338 21.97 -4.21 -3.28
N VAL A 339 22.17 -2.89 -3.22
CA VAL A 339 23.47 -2.23 -3.45
C VAL A 339 24.51 -2.67 -2.43
N ILE A 340 24.17 -2.75 -1.14
CA ILE A 340 25.07 -3.24 -0.09
C ILE A 340 25.59 -4.64 -0.44
N ASN A 341 24.70 -5.53 -0.89
CA ASN A 341 25.07 -6.89 -1.29
C ASN A 341 25.93 -6.91 -2.56
N ALA A 342 25.61 -6.07 -3.54
CA ALA A 342 26.35 -5.98 -4.80
C ALA A 342 27.77 -5.43 -4.58
N VAL A 343 27.91 -4.32 -3.84
CA VAL A 343 29.21 -3.71 -3.52
C VAL A 343 30.10 -4.72 -2.78
N LYS A 344 29.58 -5.38 -1.74
CA LYS A 344 30.33 -6.41 -1.00
C LYS A 344 30.78 -7.58 -1.88
N ARG A 345 29.92 -8.05 -2.78
CA ARG A 345 30.25 -9.15 -3.70
C ARG A 345 31.23 -8.77 -4.80
N SER A 346 31.24 -7.49 -5.20
CA SER A 346 32.12 -7.01 -6.26
C SER A 346 33.60 -6.97 -5.85
N GLY A 347 33.89 -6.80 -4.56
CA GLY A 347 35.24 -6.54 -4.06
C GLY A 347 35.80 -5.15 -4.46
N VAL A 348 35.00 -4.32 -5.13
CA VAL A 348 35.37 -2.97 -5.55
C VAL A 348 35.05 -1.98 -4.41
N PRO A 349 36.02 -1.16 -3.96
CA PRO A 349 35.79 -0.14 -2.93
C PRO A 349 34.70 0.86 -3.34
N PRO A 350 33.85 1.36 -2.41
CA PRO A 350 32.77 2.32 -2.70
C PRO A 350 33.18 3.50 -3.59
N LYS A 351 34.35 4.10 -3.32
CA LYS A 351 34.90 5.24 -4.07
C LYS A 351 35.16 4.97 -5.56
N ASP A 352 35.31 3.71 -5.95
CA ASP A 352 35.60 3.30 -7.32
C ASP A 352 34.31 2.92 -8.09
N HIS A 353 33.15 2.96 -7.42
CA HIS A 353 31.85 2.79 -8.07
C HIS A 353 31.38 4.09 -8.71
N ARG A 354 30.63 3.95 -9.80
CA ARG A 354 29.86 5.03 -10.44
C ARG A 354 28.44 4.54 -10.68
N ALA A 355 27.46 5.36 -10.35
CA ALA A 355 26.05 5.02 -10.47
C ALA A 355 25.33 6.03 -11.36
N VAL A 356 24.71 5.53 -12.43
CA VAL A 356 23.87 6.32 -13.32
C VAL A 356 22.41 6.03 -13.02
N PHE A 357 21.63 7.08 -12.77
CA PHE A 357 20.22 7.05 -12.43
C PHE A 357 19.40 7.60 -13.59
N LEU A 358 18.66 6.73 -14.29
CA LEU A 358 17.65 7.16 -15.25
C LEU A 358 16.39 7.58 -14.49
N GLY A 359 16.22 8.89 -14.32
CA GLY A 359 15.12 9.51 -13.61
C GLY A 359 15.60 10.29 -12.38
N ALA A 360 15.59 11.62 -12.46
CA ALA A 360 15.93 12.52 -11.35
C ALA A 360 14.69 13.01 -10.56
N GLY A 361 13.67 12.16 -10.42
CA GLY A 361 12.48 12.45 -9.62
C GLY A 361 12.65 12.14 -8.13
N SER A 362 11.55 12.20 -7.36
CA SER A 362 11.54 11.89 -5.92
C SER A 362 12.21 10.57 -5.56
N ALA A 363 11.79 9.47 -6.20
CA ALA A 363 12.37 8.15 -5.96
C ALA A 363 13.87 8.09 -6.30
N GLY A 364 14.26 8.52 -7.50
CA GLY A 364 15.67 8.48 -7.94
C GLY A 364 16.59 9.27 -7.02
N VAL A 365 16.21 10.49 -6.65
CA VAL A 365 16.98 11.32 -5.70
C VAL A 365 16.99 10.72 -4.30
N GLY A 366 15.85 10.21 -3.81
CA GLY A 366 15.74 9.59 -2.50
C GLY A 366 16.64 8.36 -2.35
N VAL A 367 16.62 7.48 -3.35
CA VAL A 367 17.48 6.30 -3.44
C VAL A 367 18.95 6.69 -3.48
N ALA A 368 19.32 7.63 -4.37
CA ALA A 368 20.70 8.08 -4.49
C ALA A 368 21.23 8.65 -3.17
N LYS A 369 20.42 9.43 -2.43
CA LYS A 369 20.81 9.95 -1.09
C LYS A 369 21.08 8.84 -0.08
N GLN A 370 20.25 7.78 -0.05
CA GLN A 370 20.49 6.66 0.86
C GLN A 370 21.76 5.86 0.51
N ILE A 371 22.12 5.77 -0.76
CA ILE A 371 23.38 5.14 -1.16
C ILE A 371 24.57 6.04 -0.82
N VAL A 372 24.44 7.36 -0.96
CA VAL A 372 25.43 8.32 -0.42
C VAL A 372 25.64 8.10 1.08
N ASP A 373 24.58 8.00 1.87
CA ASP A 373 24.68 7.73 3.31
C ASP A 373 25.42 6.42 3.61
N PHE A 374 25.21 5.39 2.78
CA PHE A 374 25.97 4.14 2.89
C PHE A 374 27.44 4.30 2.54
N PHE A 375 27.78 5.02 1.47
CA PHE A 375 29.17 5.28 1.09
C PHE A 375 29.91 6.10 2.15
N VAL A 376 29.21 7.06 2.78
CA VAL A 376 29.73 7.81 3.94
C VAL A 376 29.97 6.89 5.13
N LYS A 377 29.06 5.95 5.42
CA LYS A 377 29.27 4.93 6.47
C LYS A 377 30.45 4.01 6.19
N GLU A 378 30.80 3.78 4.92
CA GLU A 378 31.98 3.03 4.50
C GLU A 378 33.28 3.88 4.50
N GLY A 379 33.22 5.12 5.00
CA GLY A 379 34.38 5.97 5.27
C GLY A 379 34.65 7.07 4.25
N MET A 380 33.77 7.29 3.27
CA MET A 380 33.87 8.42 2.34
C MET A 380 33.36 9.72 2.98
N THR A 381 33.84 10.85 2.49
CA THR A 381 33.16 12.13 2.74
C THR A 381 31.86 12.20 1.93
N GLU A 382 30.93 13.04 2.36
CA GLU A 382 29.66 13.24 1.66
C GLU A 382 29.86 13.76 0.22
N ASP A 383 30.86 14.60 -0.03
CA ASP A 383 31.17 15.12 -1.37
C ASP A 383 31.79 14.06 -2.29
N GLU A 384 32.71 13.23 -1.78
CA GLU A 384 33.25 12.09 -2.53
C GLU A 384 32.15 11.08 -2.87
N ALA A 385 31.25 10.80 -1.92
CA ALA A 385 30.15 9.89 -2.13
C ALA A 385 29.19 10.45 -3.20
N LYS A 386 28.78 11.72 -3.09
CA LYS A 386 27.96 12.41 -4.11
C LYS A 386 28.61 12.35 -5.50
N ALA A 387 29.93 12.51 -5.58
CA ALA A 387 30.66 12.51 -6.85
C ALA A 387 30.55 11.19 -7.63
N CYS A 388 30.15 10.08 -7.00
CA CYS A 388 29.89 8.81 -7.68
C CYS A 388 28.57 8.77 -8.48
N PHE A 389 27.65 9.72 -8.26
CA PHE A 389 26.28 9.66 -8.78
C PHE A 389 26.04 10.61 -9.95
N TYR A 390 25.37 10.10 -10.99
CA TYR A 390 24.98 10.82 -12.20
C TYR A 390 23.48 10.62 -12.41
N LEU A 391 22.70 11.70 -12.35
CA LEU A 391 21.25 11.63 -12.53
C LEU A 391 20.88 12.18 -13.90
N VAL A 392 20.06 11.44 -14.64
CA VAL A 392 19.56 11.80 -15.97
C VAL A 392 18.05 12.03 -15.86
N ASP A 393 17.54 13.16 -16.34
CA ASP A 393 16.10 13.43 -16.43
C ASP A 393 15.65 13.58 -17.88
N THR A 394 14.41 14.02 -18.09
CA THR A 394 13.84 14.19 -19.43
C THR A 394 14.58 15.20 -20.31
N LYS A 395 15.51 15.99 -19.75
CA LYS A 395 16.36 16.95 -20.46
C LYS A 395 17.82 16.49 -20.56
N GLY A 396 18.15 15.29 -20.10
CA GLY A 396 19.52 14.76 -20.07
C GLY A 396 20.16 14.77 -18.68
N LEU A 397 21.49 14.69 -18.63
CA LEU A 397 22.27 14.73 -17.40
C LEU A 397 21.94 15.99 -16.58
N VAL A 398 21.83 15.84 -15.27
CA VAL A 398 21.62 16.96 -14.34
C VAL A 398 22.97 17.60 -14.04
N THR A 399 23.22 18.77 -14.62
CA THR A 399 24.42 19.59 -14.37
C THR A 399 24.03 20.97 -13.86
N ALA A 400 24.93 21.63 -13.13
CA ALA A 400 24.69 22.95 -12.56
C ALA A 400 24.66 24.07 -13.63
N ASP A 401 25.28 23.83 -14.78
CA ASP A 401 25.40 24.76 -15.91
C ASP A 401 24.43 24.44 -17.06
N ARG A 402 23.46 23.52 -16.86
CA ARG A 402 22.52 23.05 -17.89
C ARG A 402 21.63 24.14 -18.50
N GLY A 403 21.60 25.33 -17.87
CA GLY A 403 20.89 26.51 -18.37
C GLY A 403 19.40 26.55 -18.05
N ASP A 404 18.83 25.51 -17.44
CA ASP A 404 17.46 25.51 -16.93
C ASP A 404 17.41 25.65 -15.39
N ARG A 405 16.27 26.12 -14.88
CA ARG A 405 16.04 26.15 -13.43
C ARG A 405 15.78 24.73 -12.93
N LEU A 406 16.79 24.13 -12.30
CA LEU A 406 16.66 22.83 -11.66
C LEU A 406 15.63 22.87 -10.52
N ALA A 407 14.86 21.79 -10.37
CA ALA A 407 14.05 21.60 -9.17
C ALA A 407 14.95 21.45 -7.95
N ALA A 408 14.54 21.98 -6.79
CA ALA A 408 15.37 22.03 -5.58
C ALA A 408 15.99 20.67 -5.19
N HIS A 409 15.21 19.58 -5.32
CA HIS A 409 15.70 18.23 -5.00
C HIS A 409 16.80 17.72 -5.95
N LYS A 410 16.93 18.27 -7.16
CA LYS A 410 17.96 17.88 -8.13
C LYS A 410 19.29 18.57 -7.90
N VAL A 411 19.28 19.76 -7.28
CA VAL A 411 20.46 20.60 -7.07
C VAL A 411 21.56 19.84 -6.31
N TYR A 412 21.17 19.02 -5.33
CA TYR A 412 22.10 18.22 -4.53
C TYR A 412 23.01 17.27 -5.34
N PHE A 413 22.54 16.80 -6.51
CA PHE A 413 23.28 15.89 -7.40
C PHE A 413 23.70 16.55 -8.72
N ALA A 414 23.59 17.88 -8.82
CA ALA A 414 23.99 18.58 -10.02
C ALA A 414 25.50 18.47 -10.23
N ARG A 415 25.90 17.99 -11.41
CA ARG A 415 27.32 17.84 -11.78
C ARG A 415 27.95 19.19 -12.13
N HIS A 416 29.23 19.33 -11.78
CA HIS A 416 30.07 20.47 -12.12
C HIS A 416 31.30 20.07 -12.95
N ASP A 417 31.52 18.77 -13.13
CA ASP A 417 32.67 18.15 -13.80
C ASP A 417 32.40 17.81 -15.27
N ASN A 418 31.36 18.41 -15.86
CA ASN A 418 30.94 18.18 -17.23
C ASN A 418 31.75 18.99 -18.26
N ASN A 419 32.69 19.85 -17.84
CA ASN A 419 33.57 20.64 -18.72
C ASN A 419 32.80 21.44 -19.80
N GLY A 420 31.62 21.95 -19.48
CA GLY A 420 30.74 22.67 -20.41
C GLY A 420 29.99 21.77 -21.42
N GLN A 421 30.16 20.45 -21.36
CA GLN A 421 29.42 19.49 -22.18
C GLN A 421 28.07 19.17 -21.56
N GLN A 422 27.05 19.00 -22.41
CA GLN A 422 25.71 18.61 -21.99
C GLN A 422 25.35 17.30 -22.69
N PHE A 423 24.95 16.31 -21.90
CA PHE A 423 24.59 14.97 -22.36
C PHE A 423 23.06 14.86 -22.33
N LYS A 424 22.44 14.69 -23.49
CA LYS A 424 20.98 14.75 -23.67
C LYS A 424 20.34 13.37 -23.61
N THR A 425 21.05 12.34 -24.03
CA THR A 425 20.55 10.95 -23.99
C THR A 425 21.17 10.18 -22.81
N LEU A 426 20.74 8.94 -22.61
CA LEU A 426 21.30 8.06 -21.58
C LEU A 426 22.59 7.39 -22.05
N GLU A 427 22.71 7.16 -23.36
CA GLU A 427 23.86 6.54 -24.00
C GLU A 427 25.08 7.48 -24.06
N GLU A 428 24.82 8.78 -24.16
CA GLU A 428 25.78 9.89 -24.01
C GLU A 428 26.22 10.02 -22.55
#